data_AF-A0A7Z7BS16-F1
#
_entry.id   AF-A0A7Z7BS16-F1
#
_cell.length_a   1.000
_cell.length_b   1.000
_cell.length_c   1.000
_cell.angle_alpha   90.00
_cell.angle_beta   90.00
_cell.angle_gamma   90.00
#
_symmetry.space_group_name_H-M   'P 1'
#
loop_
_entity.id
_entity.type
_entity.pdbx_description
1 polymer ?
#
loop_
_entity_poly.entity_id
_entity_poly.type
_entity_poly.pdbx_seq_one_letter_code
_entity_poly.pdbx_strand_id
1 'polypeptide(L)'
;YNLRRRIVTDDDGRYRFRSIMPSGYSTPPGGNTEKLLFAVGRHGNRPAHIHFFIEAKGFRHLTTQINIEDDPYLFDDFAFGTREDLIPPITRINDPRLMAENQVQEPYASIDFDFVLIPAVDGVADTIVERERAQAA
;
A
#
# COMPACT_ATOMS: atom_id res chain seq x y z
N TYR A 1 12.30 -11.53 4.33
CA TYR A 1 11.45 -10.31 4.31
C TYR A 1 11.82 -9.34 3.18
N ASN A 2 11.98 -9.78 1.92
CA ASN A 2 12.11 -8.79 0.83
C ASN A 2 10.81 -7.96 0.74
N LEU A 3 10.92 -6.65 0.48
CA LEU A 3 9.78 -5.70 0.35
C LEU A 3 8.81 -5.66 1.54
N ARG A 4 9.29 -5.95 2.76
CA ARG A 4 8.49 -5.97 4.00
C ARG A 4 9.29 -5.36 5.14
N ARG A 5 8.83 -4.27 5.72
CA ARG A 5 9.53 -3.56 6.81
C ARG A 5 8.54 -3.04 7.85
N ARG A 6 9.05 -2.80 9.06
CA ARG A 6 8.40 -2.00 10.09
C ARG A 6 9.29 -0.77 10.29
N ILE A 7 8.69 0.41 10.19
CA ILE A 7 9.39 1.69 10.28
C ILE A 7 8.78 2.43 11.46
N VAL A 8 9.63 2.87 12.38
CA VAL A 8 9.22 3.79 13.44
C VAL A 8 9.42 5.20 12.89
N THR A 9 8.44 6.06 13.08
CA THR A 9 8.54 7.46 12.65
C THR A 9 9.65 8.19 13.41
N ASP A 10 10.24 9.21 12.80
CA ASP A 10 11.21 10.08 13.46
C ASP A 10 10.53 11.05 14.45
N ASP A 11 11.32 11.94 15.05
CA ASP A 11 10.86 12.93 16.04
C ASP A 11 9.86 13.95 15.44
N ASP A 12 9.87 14.12 14.11
CA ASP A 12 8.90 14.96 13.37
C ASP A 12 7.66 14.14 12.93
N GLY A 13 7.56 12.87 13.32
CA GLY A 13 6.46 11.98 12.94
C GLY A 13 6.54 11.46 11.50
N ARG A 14 7.68 11.61 10.82
CA ARG A 14 7.84 11.22 9.41
C ARG A 14 8.29 9.78 9.27
N TYR A 15 7.90 9.16 8.17
CA TYR A 15 8.47 7.89 7.72
C TYR A 15 9.07 8.06 6.32
N ARG A 16 10.10 7.26 6.01
CA ARG A 16 10.69 7.22 4.67
C ARG A 16 11.19 5.83 4.36
N PHE A 17 10.94 5.35 3.15
CA PHE A 17 11.55 4.13 2.63
C PHE A 17 11.94 4.30 1.17
N ARG A 18 13.04 3.64 0.79
CA ARG A 18 13.43 3.43 -0.61
C ARG A 18 13.04 2.02 -1.00
N SER A 19 12.31 1.90 -2.09
CA SER A 19 11.83 0.63 -2.64
C SER A 19 11.86 0.68 -4.17
N ILE A 20 11.16 -0.24 -4.81
CA ILE A 20 10.86 -0.26 -6.23
C ILE A 20 9.35 -0.05 -6.45
N MET A 21 8.97 0.48 -7.61
CA MET A 21 7.56 0.59 -7.98
C MET A 21 6.95 -0.82 -8.08
N PRO A 22 5.86 -1.12 -7.36
CA PRO A 22 5.22 -2.43 -7.48
C PRO A 22 4.53 -2.57 -8.84
N SER A 23 4.26 -3.81 -9.24
CA SER A 23 3.33 -4.13 -10.32
C SER A 23 2.00 -4.58 -9.75
N GLY A 24 0.93 -4.38 -10.51
CA GLY A 24 -0.34 -5.06 -10.26
C GLY A 24 -0.15 -6.58 -10.28
N TYR A 25 -1.08 -7.30 -9.68
CA TYR A 25 -1.05 -8.76 -9.64
C TYR A 25 -2.42 -9.34 -9.89
N SER A 26 -2.44 -10.62 -10.27
CA SER A 26 -3.67 -11.38 -10.46
C SER A 26 -3.75 -12.58 -9.51
N THR A 27 -4.96 -13.13 -9.37
CA THR A 27 -5.13 -14.46 -8.80
C THR A 27 -4.29 -15.51 -9.56
N PRO A 28 -3.74 -16.53 -8.90
CA PRO A 28 -2.95 -17.55 -9.59
C PRO A 28 -3.71 -18.22 -10.75
N PRO A 29 -3.12 -18.28 -11.96
CA PRO A 29 -3.75 -18.94 -13.11
C PRO A 29 -4.09 -20.41 -12.83
N GLY A 30 -5.28 -20.84 -13.25
CA GLY A 30 -5.84 -22.17 -12.99
C GLY A 30 -6.29 -22.40 -11.55
N GLY A 31 -6.14 -21.41 -10.66
CA GLY A 31 -6.56 -21.47 -9.26
C GLY A 31 -8.08 -21.48 -9.10
N ASN A 32 -8.55 -21.93 -7.94
CA ASN A 32 -9.99 -22.01 -7.66
C ASN A 32 -10.66 -20.62 -7.68
N THR A 33 -9.96 -19.59 -7.18
CA THR A 33 -10.46 -18.21 -7.22
C THR A 33 -10.63 -17.72 -8.66
N GLU A 34 -9.64 -17.95 -9.53
CA GLU A 34 -9.73 -17.55 -10.94
C GLU A 34 -10.86 -18.28 -11.66
N LYS A 35 -10.98 -19.61 -11.47
CA LYS A 35 -12.06 -20.43 -12.03
C LYS A 35 -13.44 -19.89 -11.65
N LEU A 36 -13.62 -19.55 -10.38
CA LEU A 36 -14.88 -18.98 -9.90
C LEU A 36 -15.15 -17.60 -10.50
N LEU A 37 -14.13 -16.73 -10.56
CA LEU A 37 -14.26 -15.39 -11.15
C LEU A 37 -14.63 -15.48 -12.63
N PHE A 38 -13.99 -16.35 -13.41
CA PHE A 38 -14.34 -16.57 -14.81
C PHE A 38 -15.74 -17.15 -15.00
N ALA A 39 -16.18 -18.05 -14.12
CA ALA A 39 -17.55 -18.59 -14.18
C ALA A 39 -18.62 -17.50 -14.02
N VAL A 40 -18.30 -16.36 -13.40
CA VAL A 40 -19.18 -15.19 -13.28
C VAL A 40 -18.75 -14.02 -14.18
N GLY A 41 -17.89 -14.26 -15.18
CA GLY A 41 -17.48 -13.26 -16.16
C GLY A 41 -16.57 -12.14 -15.62
N ARG A 42 -15.85 -12.39 -14.52
CA ARG A 42 -14.94 -11.43 -13.88
C ARG A 42 -13.47 -11.81 -14.07
N HIS A 43 -12.59 -10.82 -14.08
CA HIS A 43 -11.14 -11.02 -13.98
C HIS A 43 -10.69 -11.06 -12.51
N GLY A 44 -9.44 -11.48 -12.27
CA GLY A 44 -8.84 -11.58 -10.93
C GLY A 44 -7.68 -10.61 -10.70
N ASN A 45 -7.66 -9.48 -11.42
CA ASN A 45 -6.55 -8.53 -11.42
C ASN A 45 -6.76 -7.44 -10.37
N ARG A 46 -5.65 -7.00 -9.77
CA ARG A 46 -5.57 -5.85 -8.87
C ARG A 46 -4.57 -4.85 -9.43
N PRO A 47 -4.83 -3.55 -9.26
CA PRO A 47 -3.85 -2.52 -9.60
C PRO A 47 -2.61 -2.64 -8.73
N ALA A 48 -1.49 -2.05 -9.15
CA ALA A 48 -0.31 -1.88 -8.33
C ALA A 48 -0.66 -1.11 -7.04
N HIS A 49 -0.22 -1.60 -5.89
CA HIS A 49 -0.51 -1.01 -4.58
C HIS A 49 0.54 -1.35 -3.53
N ILE A 50 0.54 -0.60 -2.44
CA ILE A 50 1.38 -0.80 -1.27
C ILE A 50 0.50 -0.89 -0.02
N HIS A 51 0.68 -1.94 0.78
CA HIS A 51 -0.09 -2.15 2.00
C HIS A 51 0.53 -1.46 3.21
N PHE A 52 -0.32 -0.97 4.11
CA PHE A 52 0.08 -0.34 5.36
C PHE A 52 -0.73 -0.87 6.54
N PHE A 53 0.01 -1.17 7.60
CA PHE A 53 -0.50 -1.15 8.96
C PHE A 53 0.17 0.01 9.69
N ILE A 54 -0.63 0.90 10.27
CA ILE A 54 -0.14 2.04 11.04
C ILE A 54 -0.76 1.98 12.43
N GLU A 55 0.08 2.13 13.44
CA GLU A 55 -0.30 2.08 14.84
C GLU A 55 0.49 3.11 15.63
N ALA A 56 -0.17 3.72 16.60
CA ALA A 56 0.43 4.62 17.57
C ALA A 56 -0.33 4.51 18.89
N LYS A 57 0.38 4.66 20.02
CA LYS A 57 -0.26 4.60 21.34
C LYS A 57 -1.31 5.69 21.47
N GLY A 58 -2.53 5.33 21.90
CA GLY A 58 -3.64 6.26 22.06
C GLY A 58 -4.43 6.53 20.77
N PHE A 59 -4.11 5.85 19.67
CA PHE A 59 -4.80 5.96 18.39
C PHE A 59 -5.37 4.60 17.96
N ARG A 60 -6.40 4.64 17.11
CA ARG A 60 -6.99 3.46 16.48
C ARG A 60 -6.04 2.91 15.42
N HIS A 61 -5.91 1.59 15.34
CA HIS A 61 -5.10 0.92 14.32
C HIS A 61 -5.65 1.19 12.91
N LEU A 62 -4.80 1.55 11.96
CA LEU A 62 -5.18 1.75 10.56
C LEU A 62 -4.66 0.61 9.69
N THR A 63 -5.58 -0.12 9.08
CA THR A 63 -5.31 -1.01 7.95
C THR A 63 -5.71 -0.31 6.67
N THR A 64 -4.76 -0.06 5.78
CA THR A 64 -5.04 0.63 4.50
C THR A 64 -4.05 0.21 3.41
N GLN A 65 -4.24 0.75 2.21
CA GLN A 65 -3.31 0.66 1.10
C GLN A 65 -3.27 2.01 0.35
N ILE A 66 -2.24 2.21 -0.44
CA ILE A 66 -2.26 3.21 -1.51
C ILE A 66 -2.19 2.50 -2.86
N ASN A 67 -2.86 3.05 -3.86
CA ASN A 67 -2.87 2.56 -5.24
C ASN A 67 -2.01 3.47 -6.12
N ILE A 68 -1.38 2.89 -7.14
CA ILE A 68 -0.53 3.62 -8.08
C ILE A 68 -1.41 4.20 -9.19
N GLU A 69 -1.27 5.50 -9.46
CA GLU A 69 -1.99 6.17 -10.56
C GLU A 69 -1.66 5.55 -11.93
N ASP A 70 -2.57 5.72 -12.88
CA ASP A 70 -2.49 5.18 -14.25
C ASP A 70 -2.50 3.64 -14.39
N ASP A 71 -2.71 2.89 -13.30
CA ASP A 71 -2.88 1.44 -13.41
C ASP A 71 -4.19 1.10 -14.16
N PRO A 72 -4.17 0.18 -15.15
CA PRO A 72 -5.37 -0.20 -15.91
C PRO A 72 -6.54 -0.72 -15.06
N TYR A 73 -6.27 -1.25 -13.87
CA TYR A 73 -7.27 -1.79 -12.94
C TYR A 73 -7.55 -0.86 -11.76
N LEU A 74 -7.10 0.41 -11.81
CA LEU A 74 -7.23 1.35 -10.70
C LEU A 74 -8.67 1.44 -10.17
N PHE A 75 -9.64 1.57 -11.09
CA PHE A 75 -11.07 1.63 -10.79
C PHE A 75 -11.83 0.35 -11.15
N ASP A 76 -11.11 -0.75 -11.37
CA ASP A 76 -11.66 -2.07 -11.68
C ASP A 76 -10.92 -3.16 -10.88
N ASP A 77 -10.61 -2.88 -9.60
CA ASP A 77 -9.96 -3.84 -8.70
C ASP A 77 -10.94 -4.98 -8.36
N PHE A 78 -10.57 -6.23 -8.67
CA PHE A 78 -11.44 -7.38 -8.36
C PHE A 78 -11.75 -7.51 -6.86
N ALA A 79 -10.88 -6.97 -6.00
CA ALA A 79 -11.02 -6.97 -4.55
C ALA A 79 -11.68 -5.71 -4.00
N PHE A 80 -12.06 -4.75 -4.85
CA PHE A 80 -12.73 -3.50 -4.46
C PHE A 80 -11.95 -2.68 -3.41
N GLY A 81 -10.61 -2.69 -3.48
CA GLY A 81 -9.74 -2.07 -2.48
C GLY A 81 -9.42 -0.59 -2.73
N THR A 82 -9.61 -0.07 -3.94
CA THR A 82 -9.30 1.32 -4.29
C THR A 82 -10.32 2.30 -3.71
N ARG A 83 -9.84 3.44 -3.19
CA ARG A 83 -10.64 4.64 -2.86
C ARG A 83 -9.94 5.88 -3.38
N GLU A 84 -10.70 6.92 -3.74
CA GLU A 84 -10.15 8.15 -4.34
C GLU A 84 -9.02 8.77 -3.50
N ASP A 85 -9.22 8.91 -2.19
CA ASP A 85 -8.23 9.47 -1.26
C ASP A 85 -6.98 8.58 -1.04
N LEU A 86 -6.95 7.37 -1.63
CA LEU A 86 -5.85 6.41 -1.51
C LEU A 86 -5.03 6.30 -2.80
N ILE A 87 -5.13 7.29 -3.69
CA ILE A 87 -4.40 7.36 -4.96
C ILE A 87 -3.50 8.60 -4.92
N PRO A 88 -2.31 8.52 -4.31
CA PRO A 88 -1.38 9.65 -4.32
C PRO A 88 -0.82 9.91 -5.73
N PRO A 89 -0.50 11.17 -6.04
CA PRO A 89 0.21 11.51 -7.26
C PRO A 89 1.65 10.97 -7.23
N ILE A 90 2.19 10.66 -8.41
CA ILE A 90 3.56 10.15 -8.56
C ILE A 90 4.43 11.21 -9.21
N THR A 91 5.43 11.70 -8.46
CA THR A 91 6.42 12.62 -9.01
C THR A 91 7.59 11.84 -9.61
N ARG A 92 7.78 11.93 -10.92
CA ARG A 92 8.94 11.33 -11.62
C ARG A 92 10.13 12.29 -11.61
N ILE A 93 11.22 11.88 -10.99
CA ILE A 93 12.39 12.72 -10.74
C ILE A 93 13.57 12.25 -11.59
N ASN A 94 14.10 13.18 -12.39
CA ASN A 94 15.33 13.02 -13.18
C ASN A 94 16.33 14.17 -12.97
N ASP A 95 16.07 15.09 -12.02
CA ASP A 95 16.98 16.17 -11.65
C ASP A 95 18.24 15.57 -10.98
N PRO A 96 19.44 15.75 -11.55
CA PRO A 96 20.69 15.23 -10.98
C PRO A 96 20.95 15.67 -9.54
N ARG A 97 20.50 16.87 -9.14
CA ARG A 97 20.66 17.37 -7.77
C ARG A 97 19.82 16.54 -6.80
N LEU A 98 18.53 16.35 -7.09
CA LEU A 98 17.64 15.54 -6.26
C LEU A 98 18.06 14.06 -6.24
N MET A 99 18.60 13.55 -7.36
CA MET A 99 19.15 12.20 -7.42
C MET A 99 20.38 12.03 -6.51
N ALA A 100 21.29 13.01 -6.51
CA ALA A 100 22.44 13.03 -5.60
C ALA A 100 22.02 13.14 -4.12
N GLU A 101 21.06 14.02 -3.80
CA GLU A 101 20.49 14.16 -2.44
C GLU A 101 19.85 12.85 -1.94
N ASN A 102 19.22 12.08 -2.84
CA ASN A 102 18.59 10.80 -2.53
C ASN A 102 19.53 9.59 -2.72
N GLN A 103 20.80 9.81 -3.08
CA GLN A 103 21.80 8.77 -3.29
C GLN A 103 21.34 7.70 -4.30
N VAL A 104 20.77 8.16 -5.41
CA VAL A 104 20.36 7.32 -6.56
C VAL A 104 21.12 7.72 -7.81
N GLN A 105 21.40 6.75 -8.67
CA GLN A 105 22.13 6.95 -9.93
C GLN A 105 21.22 6.98 -11.15
N GLU A 106 19.95 6.60 -10.98
CA GLU A 106 18.94 6.53 -12.05
C GLU A 106 17.70 7.36 -11.66
N PRO A 107 16.93 7.85 -12.65
CA PRO A 107 15.64 8.49 -12.39
C PRO A 107 14.74 7.61 -11.53
N TYR A 108 13.94 8.23 -10.66
CA TYR A 108 13.10 7.52 -9.70
C TYR A 108 11.71 8.15 -9.59
N ALA A 109 10.79 7.38 -9.01
CA ALA A 109 9.47 7.88 -8.63
C ALA A 109 9.46 8.24 -7.14
N SER A 110 8.88 9.38 -6.81
CA SER A 110 8.61 9.83 -5.45
C SER A 110 7.10 9.85 -5.20
N ILE A 111 6.71 9.33 -4.04
CA ILE A 111 5.32 9.34 -3.56
C ILE A 111 5.37 9.90 -2.15
N ASP A 112 4.70 11.03 -1.95
CA ASP A 112 4.47 11.61 -0.64
C ASP A 112 3.02 11.28 -0.24
N PHE A 113 2.85 10.62 0.90
CA PHE A 113 1.54 10.24 1.42
C PHE A 113 1.54 10.30 2.93
N ASP A 114 0.54 10.99 3.50
CA ASP A 114 0.40 11.13 4.95
C ASP A 114 -0.75 10.28 5.45
N PHE A 115 -0.60 9.73 6.65
CA PHE A 115 -1.67 9.01 7.34
C PHE A 115 -2.12 9.81 8.55
N VAL A 116 -3.43 10.05 8.64
CA VAL A 116 -4.04 10.67 9.81
C VAL A 116 -4.72 9.59 10.64
N LEU A 117 -4.23 9.36 11.85
CA LEU A 117 -4.84 8.39 12.76
C LEU A 117 -5.94 9.04 13.59
N ILE A 118 -7.00 8.26 13.84
CA ILE A 118 -8.10 8.67 14.71
C ILE A 118 -7.73 8.31 16.15
N PRO A 119 -7.87 9.23 17.14
CA PRO A 119 -7.67 8.92 18.54
C PRO A 119 -8.55 7.75 19.00
N ALA A 120 -8.02 6.91 19.87
CA ALA A 120 -8.81 5.87 20.53
C ALA A 120 -9.79 6.52 21.51
N VAL A 121 -11.00 5.95 21.61
CA VAL A 121 -12.05 6.43 22.51
C VAL A 121 -12.51 5.28 23.39
N ASP A 122 -12.52 5.51 24.70
CA ASP A 122 -12.95 4.51 25.68
C ASP A 122 -14.39 4.06 25.41
N GLY A 123 -14.63 2.76 25.50
CA GLY A 123 -15.95 2.15 25.26
C GLY A 123 -16.33 2.02 23.77
N VAL A 124 -15.49 2.45 22.83
CA VAL A 124 -15.66 2.21 21.39
C VAL A 124 -14.86 0.98 20.98
N ALA A 125 -15.45 0.14 20.13
CA ALA A 125 -14.76 -1.02 19.58
C ALA A 125 -13.48 -0.62 18.83
N ASP A 126 -12.41 -1.36 19.11
CA ASP A 126 -11.14 -1.20 18.42
C ASP A 126 -11.25 -1.61 16.94
N THR A 127 -10.30 -1.17 16.13
CA THR A 127 -10.17 -1.50 14.70
C THR A 127 -9.22 -2.66 14.43
N ILE A 128 -8.61 -3.23 15.47
CA ILE A 128 -7.78 -4.42 15.34
C ILE A 128 -8.66 -5.63 15.00
N VAL A 129 -8.37 -6.24 13.86
CA VAL A 129 -8.99 -7.51 13.44
C VAL A 129 -8.04 -8.66 13.76
N GLU A 130 -8.42 -9.47 14.74
CA GLU A 130 -7.78 -10.75 15.03
C GLU A 130 -8.06 -11.73 13.88
N ARG A 131 -6.99 -12.16 13.23
CA ARG A 131 -7.00 -13.13 12.14
C ARG A 131 -5.68 -13.86 12.11
N GLU A 132 -5.69 -15.09 11.63
CA GLU A 132 -4.45 -15.81 11.37
C GLU A 132 -3.58 -15.03 10.38
N ARG A 133 -2.31 -14.85 10.75
CA ARG A 133 -1.29 -14.16 9.95
C ARG A 133 -0.07 -15.07 9.90
N ALA A 134 0.52 -15.23 8.72
CA ALA A 134 1.77 -15.94 8.59
C ALA A 134 2.83 -15.25 9.48
N GLN A 135 3.47 -16.03 10.34
CA GLN A 135 4.67 -15.59 11.06
C GLN A 135 5.87 -15.90 10.19
N ALA A 136 6.93 -15.10 10.28
CA ALA A 136 8.17 -15.55 9.68
C ALA A 136 8.75 -16.69 10.48
N ALA A 137 9.31 -17.65 9.76
CA ALA A 137 10.23 -18.63 10.30
C ALA A 137 11.55 -17.95 10.73
#